data_AF-X1VHD6-F1
#
_entry.id   AF-X1VHD6-F1
#
_cell.length_a   1.000
_cell.length_b   1.000
_cell.length_c   1.000
_cell.angle_alpha   90.00
_cell.angle_beta   90.00
_cell.angle_gamma   90.00
#
_symmetry.space_group_name_H-M   'P 1'
#
loop_
_entity.id
_entity.type
_entity.pdbx_description
1 polymer ?
#
loop_
_entity_poly.entity_id
_entity_poly.type
_entity_poly.pdbx_seq_one_letter_code
_entity_poly.pdbx_strand_id
1 'polypeptide(L)' 'DESRDLVARTLDHSGSRPAEWSFTNTKVRDILNKFYYEQTKRRPMVLPFMVKV' A
#
# COMPACT_ATOMS: atom_id res chain seq x y z
N ASP A 1 12.79 -3.08 -5.25
CA ASP A 1 12.73 -3.49 -3.83
C ASP A 1 12.16 -2.42 -2.90
N GLU A 2 12.49 -1.14 -3.09
CA GLU A 2 12.03 -0.03 -2.24
C GLU A 2 10.50 0.06 -2.03
N SER A 3 9.69 -0.16 -3.08
CA SER A 3 8.22 -0.16 -2.96
C SER A 3 7.67 -1.33 -2.13
N ARG A 4 8.35 -2.48 -2.14
CA ARG A 4 7.97 -3.65 -1.31
C ARG A 4 8.25 -3.37 0.16
N ASP A 5 9.40 -2.79 0.47
CA ASP A 5 9.76 -2.42 1.85
C ASP A 5 8.79 -1.40 2.45
N LEU A 6 8.33 -0.46 1.63
CA LEU A 6 7.40 0.57 2.05
C LEU A 6 6.00 0.00 2.37
N VAL A 7 5.58 -1.01 1.60
CA VAL A 7 4.34 -1.76 1.86
C VAL A 7 4.49 -2.63 3.11
N ALA A 8 5.61 -3.34 3.27
CA ALA A 8 5.89 -4.18 4.43
C ALA A 8 5.85 -3.37 5.74
N ARG A 9 6.51 -2.21 5.77
CA ARG A 9 6.48 -1.27 6.91
C ARG A 9 5.08 -0.76 7.25
N THR A 10 4.22 -0.61 6.25
CA THR A 10 2.85 -0.12 6.46
C THR A 10 1.93 -1.21 7.02
N LEU A 11 2.20 -2.48 6.67
CA LEU A 11 1.44 -3.64 7.12
C LEU A 11 1.78 -4.06 8.56
N ASP A 12 3.05 -3.95 8.95
CA ASP A 12 3.53 -4.39 10.27
C ASP A 12 2.91 -3.61 11.45
N HIS A 13 2.35 -2.42 11.16
CA HIS A 13 1.70 -1.56 12.16
C HIS A 13 0.19 -1.80 12.33
N SER A 14 -0.47 -2.58 11.45
CA SER A 14 -1.95 -2.73 11.46
C SER A 14 -2.39 -4.09 12.03
N GLY A 15 -2.51 -4.16 13.36
CA GLY A 15 -2.92 -5.38 14.08
C GLY A 15 -4.40 -5.75 13.93
N SER A 16 -4.65 -7.01 13.55
CA SER A 16 -5.84 -7.90 13.67
C SER A 16 -7.29 -7.39 13.46
N ARG A 17 -7.54 -6.11 13.15
CA ARG A 17 -8.92 -5.58 13.07
C ARG A 17 -9.39 -5.36 11.63
N PRO A 18 -10.63 -5.77 11.27
CA PRO A 18 -11.18 -5.54 9.92
C PRO A 18 -11.31 -4.05 9.53
N ALA A 19 -11.50 -3.17 10.52
CA ALA A 19 -11.53 -1.73 10.29
C ALA A 19 -10.14 -1.16 9.93
N GLU A 20 -9.07 -1.72 10.52
CA GLU A 20 -7.68 -1.37 10.17
C GLU A 20 -7.34 -1.84 8.75
N TRP A 21 -7.91 -2.96 8.28
CA TRP A 21 -7.66 -3.48 6.93
C TRP A 21 -8.04 -2.50 5.81
N SER A 22 -9.26 -1.94 5.86
CA SER A 22 -9.71 -0.98 4.84
C SER A 22 -8.86 0.29 4.86
N PHE A 23 -8.40 0.68 6.06
CA PHE A 23 -7.50 1.80 6.26
C PHE A 23 -6.11 1.51 5.69
N THR A 24 -5.55 0.33 5.94
CA THR A 24 -4.26 -0.12 5.40
C THR A 24 -4.28 -0.20 3.88
N ASN A 25 -5.34 -0.76 3.28
CA ASN A 25 -5.45 -0.83 1.82
C ASN A 25 -5.51 0.56 1.16
N THR A 26 -6.26 1.48 1.77
CA THR A 26 -6.35 2.88 1.29
C THR A 26 -5.00 3.58 1.42
N LYS A 27 -4.35 3.45 2.58
CA LYS A 27 -3.02 4.04 2.84
C LYS A 27 -1.95 3.50 1.89
N VAL A 28 -1.92 2.19 1.64
CA VAL A 28 -0.99 1.57 0.68
C VAL A 28 -1.22 2.13 -0.73
N ARG A 29 -2.49 2.23 -1.16
CA ARG A 29 -2.83 2.78 -2.47
C ARG A 29 -2.39 4.23 -2.61
N ASP A 30 -2.61 5.07 -1.61
CA ASP A 30 -2.24 6.49 -1.65
C ASP A 30 -0.73 6.68 -1.73
N ILE A 31 0.02 5.91 -0.93
CA ILE A 31 1.47 5.98 -0.93
C ILE A 31 2.05 5.52 -2.28
N LEU A 32 1.56 4.41 -2.84
CA LEU A 32 2.01 3.92 -4.13
C LEU A 32 1.65 4.88 -5.26
N ASN A 33 0.45 5.46 -5.24
CA ASN A 33 0.06 6.48 -6.21
C ASN A 33 0.99 7.70 -6.18
N LYS A 34 1.35 8.17 -4.97
CA LYS A 34 2.28 9.29 -4.81
C LYS A 34 3.68 8.93 -5.33
N PHE A 35 4.21 7.77 -4.94
CA PHE A 35 5.53 7.30 -5.38
C PHE A 35 5.64 7.17 -6.89
N TYR A 36 4.68 6.51 -7.54
CA TYR A 36 4.68 6.35 -9.00
C TYR A 36 4.45 7.68 -9.72
N TYR A 37 3.62 8.58 -9.18
CA TYR A 37 3.45 9.90 -9.76
C TYR A 37 4.74 10.73 -9.71
N GLU A 38 5.49 10.66 -8.61
CA GLU A 38 6.77 11.36 -8.46
C GLU A 38 7.85 10.82 -9.41
N GLN A 39 7.96 9.49 -9.55
CA GLN A 39 8.94 8.87 -10.45
C GLN A 39 8.59 8.95 -11.93
N THR A 40 7.34 8.66 -12.30
CA THR A 40 6.99 8.39 -13.71
C THR A 40 6.03 9.43 -14.30
N LYS A 41 5.53 10.38 -13.49
CA LYS A 41 4.49 11.35 -13.87
C LYS A 41 3.22 10.71 -14.45
N ARG A 42 2.96 9.44 -14.12
CA ARG A 42 1.79 8.68 -14.55
C ARG A 42 0.99 8.24 -13.33
N ARG A 43 -0.31 7.99 -13.50
CA ARG A 43 -1.21 7.48 -12.45
C ARG A 43 -1.67 6.06 -12.81
N PRO A 44 -0.82 5.04 -12.63
CA PRO A 44 -1.22 3.66 -12.88
C PRO A 44 -2.33 3.22 -11.91
N MET A 45 -3.23 2.37 -12.38
CA MET A 45 -4.27 1.78 -11.53
C MET A 45 -3.63 0.70 -10.63
N VAL A 46 -3.45 1.01 -9.35
CA VAL A 46 -2.91 0.06 -8.36
C VAL A 46 -4.07 -0.69 -7.70
N LEU A 47 -4.12 -2.01 -7.89
CA LEU A 47 -5.07 -2.90 -7.25
C LEU A 47 -4.36 -3.66 -6.11
N PRO A 48 -4.52 -3.26 -4.84
CA PRO A 48 -3.96 -4.01 -3.73
C PRO A 48 -4.79 -5.28 -3.47
N PHE A 49 -4.12 -6.43 -3.40
CA PHE A 49 -4.68 -7.70 -2.92
C PHE A 49 -3.71 -8.29 -1.90
N MET A 50 -4.16 -8.57 -0.67
CA MET A 50 -3.31 -9.31 0.28
C MET A 50 -3.70 -10.79 0.28
N VAL A 51 -2.69 -11.63 0.27
CA VAL A 51 -2.79 -13.07 0.44
C VAL A 51 -2.41 -13.36 1.89
N LYS A 52 -3.34 -13.96 2.65
CA LYS A 52 -3.02 -14.50 3.97
C LYS A 52 -2.30 -15.83 3.76
N VAL A 53 -1.05 -15.92 4.22
CA VAL A 53 -0.30 -17.19 4.34
C VAL A 53 -0.53 -17.81 5.71
#